data_AF-A0A9E6CVS4-F1
#
_entry.id   AF-A0A9E6CVS4-F1
#
_cell.length_a   1.000
_cell.length_b   1.000
_cell.length_c   1.000
_cell.angle_alpha   90.00
_cell.angle_beta   90.00
_cell.angle_gamma   90.00
#
_symmetry.space_group_name_H-M   'P 1'
#
loop_
_entity.id
_entity.type
_entity.pdbx_description
1 polymer ?
#
loop_
_entity_poly.entity_id
_entity_poly.type
_entity_poly.pdbx_seq_one_letter_code
_entity_poly.pdbx_strand_id
1 'polypeptide(L)' 'IEEGKALAAEMETLHADPSRFDLSWKLGVDTDVLDDDIRTLEIRNWIEKKVLPSISRRR' A
#
# COMPACT_ATOMS: atom_id res chain seq x y z
N ILE A 1 -5.18 -11.58 -20.34
CA ILE A 1 -5.33 -12.34 -19.06
C ILE A 1 -3.96 -12.80 -18.56
N GLU A 2 -3.13 -13.44 -19.40
CA GLU A 2 -1.80 -13.91 -19.00
C GLU A 2 -0.84 -12.80 -18.54
N GLU A 3 -0.80 -11.66 -19.22
CA GLU A 3 0.02 -10.51 -18.80
C GLU A 3 -0.37 -9.97 -17.41
N GLY A 4 -1.67 -9.93 -17.09
CA GLY A 4 -2.15 -9.53 -15.77
C GLY A 4 -1.75 -10.50 -14.67
N LYS A 5 -1.68 -11.80 -14.97
CA LYS A 5 -1.18 -12.81 -14.01
C LYS A 5 0.31 -12.66 -13.77
N ALA A 6 1.09 -12.39 -14.82
CA ALA A 6 2.53 -12.14 -14.69
C ALA A 6 2.79 -10.90 -13.82
N LEU A 7 2.05 -9.80 -14.06
CA LEU A 7 2.12 -8.60 -13.23
C LEU A 7 1.79 -8.91 -11.75
N ALA A 8 0.70 -9.64 -11.50
CA ALA A 8 0.32 -10.03 -10.14
C ALA A 8 1.41 -10.86 -9.47
N ALA A 9 2.01 -11.83 -10.16
CA ALA A 9 3.09 -12.64 -9.61
C ALA A 9 4.33 -11.81 -9.26
N GLU A 10 4.67 -10.80 -10.06
CA GLU A 10 5.77 -9.87 -9.76
C GLU A 10 5.46 -9.00 -8.53
N MET A 11 4.22 -8.53 -8.39
CA MET A 11 3.78 -7.80 -7.20
C MET A 11 3.82 -8.67 -5.94
N GLU A 12 3.38 -9.94 -6.03
CA GLU A 12 3.48 -10.89 -4.91
C GLU A 12 4.94 -11.19 -4.55
N THR A 13 5.82 -11.29 -5.55
CA THR A 13 7.27 -11.47 -5.33
C THR A 13 7.87 -10.26 -4.61
N LEU A 14 7.51 -9.04 -5.03
CA LEU A 14 7.96 -7.81 -4.37
C LEU A 14 7.36 -7.66 -2.97
N HIS A 15 6.11 -8.09 -2.76
CA HIS A 15 5.50 -8.08 -1.43
C HIS A 15 6.22 -9.04 -0.48
N ALA A 16 6.59 -10.23 -0.94
CA ALA A 16 7.32 -11.22 -0.15
C ALA A 16 8.76 -10.79 0.18
N ASP A 17 9.40 -10.02 -0.72
CA ASP A 17 10.73 -9.44 -0.50
C ASP A 17 10.76 -7.96 -0.94
N PRO A 18 10.40 -7.03 -0.04
CA PRO A 18 10.38 -5.60 -0.32
C PRO A 18 11.77 -5.00 -0.61
N SER A 19 12.85 -5.75 -0.34
CA SER A 19 14.22 -5.30 -0.62
C SER A 19 14.59 -5.39 -2.10
N ARG A 20 13.73 -6.01 -2.94
CA ARG A 20 13.91 -6.18 -4.39
C ARG A 20 13.78 -4.86 -5.14
N PHE A 21 14.84 -4.06 -5.10
CA PHE A 21 14.94 -2.78 -5.81
C PHE A 21 14.72 -2.91 -7.32
N ASP A 22 15.15 -4.03 -7.92
CA ASP A 22 14.92 -4.31 -9.33
C ASP A 22 13.42 -4.44 -9.67
N LEU A 23 12.64 -5.07 -8.78
CA LEU A 23 11.20 -5.19 -8.95
C LEU A 23 10.47 -3.89 -8.58
N SER A 24 10.85 -3.22 -7.50
CA SER A 24 10.21 -1.95 -7.12
C SER A 24 10.42 -0.88 -8.19
N TRP A 25 11.62 -0.78 -8.76
CA TRP A 25 11.91 0.08 -9.90
C TRP A 25 11.09 -0.30 -11.13
N LYS A 26 11.07 -1.59 -11.50
CA LYS A 26 10.31 -2.09 -12.67
C LYS A 26 8.81 -1.80 -12.54
N LEU A 27 8.25 -2.01 -11.36
CA LEU A 27 6.82 -1.88 -11.09
C LEU A 27 6.40 -0.45 -10.74
N GLY A 28 7.35 0.46 -10.52
CA GLY A 28 7.08 1.84 -10.11
C GLY A 28 6.50 1.95 -8.70
N VAL A 29 6.90 1.05 -7.80
CA VAL A 29 6.44 1.01 -6.41
C VAL A 29 7.46 1.73 -5.53
N ASP A 30 7.02 2.76 -4.83
CA ASP A 30 7.86 3.53 -3.91
C ASP A 30 7.96 2.86 -2.53
N THR A 31 8.98 3.26 -1.79
CA THR A 31 9.38 2.72 -0.48
C THR A 31 8.31 2.87 0.61
N ASP A 32 7.47 3.89 0.54
CA ASP A 32 6.35 4.10 1.46
C ASP A 32 5.22 3.07 1.32
N VAL A 33 5.04 2.50 0.11
CA VAL A 33 4.11 1.40 -0.16
C VAL A 33 4.69 0.05 0.29
N LEU A 34 6.02 -0.08 0.25
CA LEU A 34 6.73 -1.30 0.64
C LEU A 34 6.82 -1.50 2.17
N ASP A 35 6.70 -0.42 2.93
CA ASP A 35 6.66 -0.45 4.39
C ASP A 35 5.23 -0.66 4.91
N ASP A 36 5.00 -1.75 5.64
CA ASP A 36 3.68 -2.12 6.17
C ASP A 36 3.11 -1.09 7.17
N ASP A 37 3.97 -0.39 7.90
CA ASP A 37 3.57 0.64 8.86
C ASP A 37 3.17 1.93 8.15
N ILE A 38 3.77 2.21 6.98
CA ILE A 38 3.52 3.43 6.20
C ILE A 38 2.38 3.24 5.19
N ARG A 39 2.29 2.09 4.50
CA ARG A 39 1.37 1.82 3.39
C ARG A 39 -0.09 2.20 3.67
N THR A 40 -0.52 2.07 4.93
CA THR A 40 -1.90 2.36 5.34
C THR A 40 -2.02 3.51 6.35
N LEU A 41 -0.90 4.18 6.67
CA LEU A 41 -0.83 5.17 7.72
C LEU A 41 -1.74 6.37 7.46
N GLU A 42 -1.77 6.89 6.24
CA GLU A 42 -2.61 8.03 5.88
C GLU A 42 -4.10 7.72 6.03
N ILE A 43 -4.54 6.55 5.55
CA ILE A 43 -5.92 6.11 5.64
C ILE A 43 -6.32 5.89 7.10
N ARG A 44 -5.45 5.24 7.89
CA ARG A 44 -5.65 5.06 9.34
C ARG A 44 -5.81 6.42 10.03
N ASN A 45 -4.90 7.36 9.77
CA ASN A 45 -4.94 8.71 10.32
C ASN A 45 -6.20 9.47 9.90
N TRP A 46 -6.61 9.35 8.64
CA TRP A 46 -7.82 9.98 8.14
C TRP A 46 -9.06 9.45 8.86
N ILE A 47 -9.16 8.13 9.04
CA ILE A 47 -10.26 7.51 9.79
C ILE A 47 -10.27 8.01 11.24
N GLU A 48 -9.14 7.89 11.94
CA GLU A 48 -9.04 8.21 13.36
C GLU A 48 -9.20 9.69 13.68
N LYS A 49 -8.64 10.57 12.85
CA LYS A 49 -8.54 12.01 13.14
C LYS A 49 -9.58 12.84 12.41
N LYS A 50 -10.16 12.36 11.31
CA LYS A 50 -11.14 13.10 10.51
C LYS A 50 -12.52 12.42 10.50
N VAL A 51 -12.60 11.13 10.16
CA VAL A 51 -13.88 10.41 10.01
C VAL A 51 -14.58 10.19 11.35
N LEU A 52 -13.94 9.46 12.28
CA LEU A 52 -14.55 9.13 13.57
C LEU A 52 -14.94 10.38 14.38
N PRO A 53 -14.10 11.44 14.48
CA PRO A 53 -14.49 12.66 15.16
C PRO A 53 -15.66 13.39 14.46
N SER A 54 -15.73 13.35 13.13
CA SER A 54 -16.85 13.93 12.37
C SER A 54 -18.17 13.21 12.65
N ILE A 55 -18.15 11.87 12.71
CA ILE A 55 -19.32 11.06 13.06
C ILE A 55 -19.79 11.36 14.48
N SER A 56 -18.86 11.42 15.45
CA SER A 56 -19.20 11.69 16.85
C SER A 56 -19.86 13.06 17.05
N ARG A 57 -19.46 14.08 16.27
CA ARG A 57 -20.05 15.44 16.35
C ARG A 57 -21.45 15.55 15.72
N ARG A 58 -21.88 14.55 14.96
CA ARG A 58 -23.20 14.51 14.31
C ARG A 58 -24.26 13.81 15.16
N ARG A 59 -23.86 13.16 16.24
CA ARG A 59 -24.76 12.57 17.25
C ARG A 59 -25.05 13.59 18.33
#